data_AF-A0A7W4IEK2-F1
#
_entry.id   AF-A0A7W4IEK2-F1
#
_cell.length_a   1.000
_cell.length_b   1.000
_cell.length_c   1.000
_cell.angle_alpha   90.00
_cell.angle_beta   90.00
_cell.angle_gamma   90.00
#
_symmetry.space_group_name_H-M   'P 1'
#
loop_
_entity.id
_entity.type
_entity.pdbx_description
1 polymer ?
#
loop_
_entity_poly.entity_id
_entity_poly.type
_entity_poly.pdbx_seq_one_letter_code
_entity_poly.pdbx_strand_id
1 'polypeptide(L)'
;MKWTLTSGMLYGTPGGKNPLEKPERRPAIASDDGVIIMWTATVPIANIITLVYRKDELEVCIYAIREFDPENEKNIFVSAPLRPGLATYMKIIGNIEDGKKEYYTPTKEEIDSIGIHLHEALPLWRKDPPESGFITTKYEITEVSC
;
A
#
# COMPACT_ATOMS: atom_id res chain seq x y z
N MET A 1 14.94 -12.84 -1.66
CA MET A 1 13.68 -13.16 -0.95
C MET A 1 12.69 -13.73 -1.96
N LYS A 2 11.79 -14.65 -1.60
CA LYS A 2 10.76 -15.12 -2.53
C LYS A 2 9.46 -14.37 -2.28
N TRP A 3 8.94 -13.74 -3.33
CA TRP A 3 7.73 -12.94 -3.29
C TRP A 3 6.59 -13.62 -4.06
N THR A 4 5.37 -13.53 -3.53
CA THR A 4 4.17 -14.14 -4.12
C THR A 4 3.02 -13.13 -4.13
N LEU A 5 2.32 -13.01 -5.26
CA LEU A 5 1.09 -12.25 -5.34
C LEU A 5 -0.01 -12.94 -4.53
N THR A 6 -0.75 -12.18 -3.72
CA THR A 6 -1.78 -12.70 -2.83
C THR A 6 -2.80 -11.62 -2.49
N SER A 7 -3.61 -11.85 -1.45
CA SER A 7 -4.43 -10.82 -0.82
C SER A 7 -4.15 -10.75 0.69
N GLY A 8 -4.22 -9.54 1.24
CA GLY A 8 -4.06 -9.26 2.66
C GLY A 8 -5.31 -8.62 3.25
N MET A 9 -5.46 -8.71 4.57
CA MET A 9 -6.55 -8.06 5.29
C MET A 9 -6.06 -6.80 6.00
N LEU A 10 -6.74 -5.69 5.73
CA LEU A 10 -6.53 -4.42 6.40
C LEU A 10 -7.51 -4.25 7.55
N TYR A 11 -7.00 -3.74 8.66
CA TYR A 11 -7.76 -3.50 9.88
C TYR A 11 -7.49 -2.08 10.39
N GLY A 12 -8.49 -1.49 11.04
CA GLY A 12 -8.37 -0.18 11.69
C GLY A 12 -8.04 0.95 10.70
N THR A 13 -7.13 1.85 11.07
CA THR A 13 -6.68 2.99 10.28
C THR A 13 -5.41 2.64 9.48
N PRO A 14 -5.48 2.37 8.17
CA PRO A 14 -4.30 2.29 7.32
C PRO A 14 -3.84 3.71 6.95
N GLY A 15 -3.15 4.39 7.87
CA GLY A 15 -2.44 5.65 7.58
C GLY A 15 -3.32 6.89 7.34
N GLY A 16 -4.62 6.81 7.63
CA GLY A 16 -5.57 7.93 7.55
C GLY A 16 -6.22 8.25 8.89
N LYS A 17 -6.85 9.43 9.02
CA LYS A 17 -7.60 9.86 10.22
C LYS A 17 -8.84 9.02 10.51
N ASN A 18 -9.39 8.32 9.50
CA ASN A 18 -10.64 7.60 9.62
C ASN A 18 -10.38 6.08 9.59
N PRO A 19 -10.75 5.34 10.65
CA PRO A 19 -10.65 3.89 10.67
C PRO A 19 -11.56 3.28 9.62
N LEU A 20 -11.14 2.15 9.06
CA LEU A 20 -12.02 1.28 8.30
C LEU A 20 -13.16 0.83 9.22
N GLU A 21 -14.40 0.98 8.77
CA GLU A 21 -15.57 0.53 9.52
C GLU A 21 -15.60 -0.99 9.69
N LYS A 22 -15.00 -1.72 8.74
CA LYS A 22 -14.85 -3.18 8.73
C LYS A 22 -13.52 -3.58 8.09
N PRO A 23 -12.96 -4.75 8.41
CA PRO A 23 -11.76 -5.24 7.75
C PRO A 23 -11.99 -5.38 6.24
N GLU A 24 -10.98 -5.01 5.45
CA GLU A 24 -11.06 -5.04 3.98
C GLU A 24 -9.95 -5.90 3.38
N ARG A 25 -10.33 -6.83 2.49
CA ARG A 25 -9.38 -7.63 1.71
C ARG A 25 -8.82 -6.77 0.57
N ARG A 26 -7.50 -6.70 0.47
CA ARG A 26 -6.79 -5.93 -0.55
C ARG A 26 -5.76 -6.80 -1.28
N PRO A 27 -5.43 -6.49 -2.55
CA PRO A 27 -4.29 -7.08 -3.22
C PRO A 27 -3.02 -6.86 -2.40
N ALA A 28 -2.18 -7.88 -2.37
CA ALA A 28 -0.95 -7.87 -1.60
C ALA A 28 0.18 -8.62 -2.31
N ILE A 29 1.41 -8.35 -1.89
CA ILE A 29 2.56 -9.22 -2.14
C ILE A 29 3.08 -9.65 -0.77
N ALA A 30 3.26 -10.95 -0.61
CA ALA A 30 3.85 -11.53 0.57
C ALA A 30 5.24 -12.10 0.26
N SER A 31 6.17 -11.94 1.19
CA SER A 31 7.45 -12.64 1.18
C SER A 31 7.40 -13.93 2.00
N ASP A 32 8.39 -14.78 1.78
CA ASP A 32 8.65 -15.95 2.62
C ASP A 32 9.18 -15.62 4.03
N ASP A 33 9.67 -14.40 4.25
CA ASP A 33 10.18 -13.92 5.55
C ASP A 33 9.12 -13.17 6.40
N GLY A 34 7.85 -13.23 6.01
CA GLY A 34 6.72 -12.72 6.80
C GLY A 34 6.34 -11.27 6.53
N VAL A 35 6.89 -10.63 5.49
CA VAL A 35 6.45 -9.31 5.02
C VAL A 35 5.18 -9.46 4.19
N ILE A 36 4.23 -8.55 4.41
CA ILE A 36 3.09 -8.35 3.52
C ILE A 36 2.97 -6.87 3.17
N ILE A 37 2.84 -6.58 1.88
CA ILE A 37 2.64 -5.22 1.36
C ILE A 37 1.28 -5.19 0.69
N MET A 38 0.39 -4.34 1.17
CA MET A 38 -1.00 -4.21 0.70
C MET A 38 -1.24 -2.83 0.09
N TRP A 39 -2.14 -2.74 -0.89
CA TRP A 39 -2.56 -1.47 -1.48
C TRP A 39 -3.83 -0.97 -0.82
N THR A 40 -3.90 0.31 -0.46
CA THR A 40 -5.15 0.95 -0.04
C THR A 40 -5.72 1.80 -1.17
N ALA A 41 -7.05 1.99 -1.18
CA ALA A 41 -7.70 2.87 -2.14
C ALA A 41 -7.14 4.30 -2.02
N THR A 42 -6.87 4.87 -3.18
CA THR A 42 -6.18 6.14 -3.42
C THR A 42 -6.71 7.28 -2.57
N VAL A 43 -5.79 7.93 -1.84
CA VAL A 43 -5.94 9.32 -1.38
C VAL A 43 -6.33 10.18 -2.60
N PRO A 44 -7.20 11.19 -2.48
CA PRO A 44 -7.71 11.98 -3.61
C PRO A 44 -6.66 12.87 -4.32
N ILE A 45 -5.36 12.63 -4.12
CA ILE A 45 -4.29 13.32 -4.83
C ILE A 45 -4.01 12.54 -6.11
N ALA A 46 -4.14 13.20 -7.26
CA ALA A 46 -3.83 12.61 -8.56
C ALA A 46 -2.45 11.95 -8.51
N ASN A 47 -2.43 10.64 -8.78
CA ASN A 47 -1.23 9.82 -8.90
C ASN A 47 -0.47 9.45 -7.60
N ILE A 48 -1.07 9.55 -6.41
CA ILE A 48 -0.48 8.99 -5.17
C ILE A 48 -1.33 7.82 -4.67
N ILE A 49 -0.67 6.69 -4.42
CA ILE A 49 -1.24 5.54 -3.72
C ILE A 49 -0.64 5.43 -2.32
N THR A 50 -1.38 4.79 -1.42
CA THR A 50 -0.87 4.40 -0.12
C THR A 50 -0.68 2.89 -0.08
N LEU A 51 0.49 2.48 0.41
CA LEU A 51 0.89 1.10 0.64
C LEU A 51 0.92 0.87 2.15
N VAL A 52 0.37 -0.25 2.58
CA VAL A 52 0.49 -0.73 3.96
C VAL A 52 1.48 -1.88 3.94
N TYR A 53 2.68 -1.61 4.42
CA TYR A 53 3.68 -2.60 4.72
C TYR A 53 3.43 -3.15 6.12
N ARG A 54 3.51 -4.48 6.30
CA ARG A 54 3.43 -5.12 7.61
C ARG A 54 4.48 -6.22 7.71
N LYS A 55 5.16 -6.28 8.86
CA LYS A 55 6.06 -7.36 9.26
C LYS A 55 5.96 -7.50 10.78
N ASP A 56 5.62 -8.69 11.27
CA ASP A 56 5.36 -8.93 12.69
C ASP A 56 4.35 -7.90 13.25
N GLU A 57 4.70 -7.22 14.33
CA GLU A 57 3.89 -6.17 14.97
C GLU A 57 4.08 -4.77 14.34
N LEU A 58 4.95 -4.63 13.34
CA LEU A 58 5.20 -3.36 12.67
C LEU A 58 4.25 -3.18 11.48
N GLU A 59 3.57 -2.04 11.45
CA GLU A 59 2.81 -1.59 10.28
C GLU A 59 3.29 -0.21 9.83
N VAL A 60 3.48 -0.04 8.53
CA VAL A 60 4.02 1.18 7.95
C VAL A 60 3.16 1.60 6.76
N CYS A 61 2.68 2.83 6.81
CA CYS A 61 1.90 3.44 5.73
C CYS A 61 2.81 4.32 4.88
N ILE A 62 3.08 3.86 3.67
CA ILE A 62 4.03 4.46 2.73
C ILE A 62 3.25 5.03 1.56
N TYR A 63 3.57 6.26 1.16
CA TYR A 63 3.02 6.84 -0.06
C TYR A 63 3.91 6.46 -1.24
N ALA A 64 3.31 6.11 -2.36
CA ALA A 64 4.01 5.81 -3.59
C ALA A 64 3.34 6.47 -4.78
N ILE A 65 4.13 6.77 -5.80
CA ILE A 65 3.60 7.39 -7.02
C ILE A 65 2.98 6.30 -7.90
N ARG A 66 1.79 6.60 -8.40
CA ARG A 66 1.09 5.83 -9.43
C ARG A 66 1.62 6.27 -10.79
N GLU A 67 2.11 5.33 -11.57
CA GLU A 67 2.33 5.51 -13.00
C GLU A 67 1.22 4.81 -13.78
N PHE A 68 0.76 5.50 -14.82
CA PHE A 68 -0.20 5.00 -15.78
C PHE A 68 0.53 4.68 -17.07
N ASP A 69 0.30 3.49 -17.63
CA ASP A 69 0.72 3.17 -18.99
C ASP A 69 -0.30 3.77 -19.96
N PRO A 70 0.05 4.82 -20.74
CA PRO A 70 -0.88 5.43 -21.68
C PRO A 70 -1.30 4.49 -22.82
N GLU A 71 -0.56 3.40 -23.07
CA GLU A 71 -0.91 2.41 -24.09
C GLU A 71 -1.78 1.27 -23.52
N ASN A 72 -1.74 1.06 -22.21
CA ASN A 72 -2.54 0.07 -21.50
C ASN A 72 -3.16 0.67 -20.23
N GLU A 73 -4.28 1.38 -20.40
CA GLU A 73 -5.00 2.08 -19.31
C GLU A 73 -5.40 1.19 -18.11
N LYS A 74 -5.29 -0.13 -18.26
CA LYS A 74 -5.60 -1.14 -17.25
C LYS A 74 -4.43 -1.47 -16.33
N ASN A 75 -3.21 -1.08 -16.68
CA ASN A 75 -2.00 -1.41 -15.92
C ASN A 75 -1.64 -0.24 -15.00
N ILE A 76 -1.75 -0.49 -13.69
CA ILE A 76 -1.36 0.47 -12.64
C ILE A 76 0.02 0.06 -12.13
N PHE A 77 0.99 0.97 -12.22
CA PHE A 77 2.33 0.72 -11.69
C PHE A 77 2.62 1.56 -10.46
N VAL A 78 3.33 0.96 -9.50
CA VAL A 78 3.99 1.71 -8.43
C VAL A 78 5.40 2.05 -8.90
N SER A 79 5.68 3.34 -9.05
CA SER A 79 6.96 3.77 -9.61
C SER A 79 8.05 3.86 -8.58
N ALA A 80 7.79 4.53 -7.46
CA ALA A 80 8.69 4.60 -6.31
C ALA A 80 7.93 4.96 -5.02
N PRO A 81 8.35 4.43 -3.85
CA PRO A 81 7.92 4.98 -2.58
C PRO A 81 8.49 6.41 -2.42
N LEU A 82 7.67 7.35 -1.95
CA LEU A 82 7.99 8.78 -1.79
C LEU A 82 9.00 9.11 -0.66
N ARG A 83 9.82 8.10 -0.26
CA ARG A 83 10.76 8.00 0.89
C ARG A 83 10.16 7.28 2.11
N PRO A 84 10.67 6.09 2.47
CA PRO A 84 10.25 5.37 3.67
C PRO A 84 10.42 6.19 4.97
N GLY A 85 11.40 7.09 5.07
CA GLY A 85 11.58 7.96 6.25
C GLY A 85 10.47 9.01 6.46
N LEU A 86 9.59 9.22 5.47
CA LEU A 86 8.40 10.08 5.58
C LEU A 86 7.10 9.27 5.74
N ALA A 87 7.22 7.94 5.85
CA ALA A 87 6.09 7.06 6.09
C ALA A 87 5.57 7.20 7.53
N THR A 88 4.33 6.78 7.75
CA THR A 88 3.77 6.68 9.09
C THR A 88 4.02 5.28 9.64
N TYR A 89 4.73 5.20 10.76
CA TYR A 89 5.09 3.94 11.42
C TYR A 89 4.21 3.74 12.65
N MET A 90 3.71 2.51 12.79
CA MET A 90 2.85 2.12 13.88
C MET A 90 3.20 0.73 14.40
N LYS A 91 3.01 0.51 15.70
CA LYS A 91 3.03 -0.82 16.31
C LYS A 91 1.61 -1.30 16.56
N ILE A 92 1.34 -2.56 16.23
CA ILE A 92 0.07 -3.23 16.51
C ILE A 92 0.04 -3.57 18.00
N ILE A 93 -1.03 -3.19 18.69
CA ILE A 93 -1.19 -3.43 20.13
C ILE A 93 -2.20 -4.56 20.34
N GLY A 94 -1.73 -5.69 20.85
CA GLY A 94 -2.58 -6.87 21.05
C GLY A 94 -2.89 -7.56 19.73
N ASN A 95 -4.16 -7.87 19.47
CA ASN A 95 -4.57 -8.54 18.25
C ASN A 95 -4.80 -7.53 17.11
N ILE A 96 -4.25 -7.82 15.93
CA ILE A 96 -4.45 -7.01 14.71
C ILE A 96 -5.94 -6.84 14.35
N GLU A 97 -6.77 -7.82 14.68
CA GLU A 97 -8.21 -7.78 14.42
C GLU A 97 -8.93 -6.67 15.21
N ASP A 98 -8.39 -6.28 16.36
CA ASP A 98 -8.91 -5.17 17.17
C ASP A 98 -8.58 -3.79 16.54
N GLY A 99 -7.69 -3.76 15.55
CA GLY A 99 -7.29 -2.55 14.83
C GLY A 99 -6.52 -1.52 15.68
N LYS A 100 -6.12 -1.86 16.91
CA LYS A 100 -5.41 -0.97 17.83
C LYS A 100 -3.95 -0.83 17.45
N LYS A 101 -3.50 0.41 17.30
CA LYS A 101 -2.15 0.76 16.86
C LYS A 101 -1.66 2.01 17.58
N GLU A 102 -0.36 2.08 17.80
CA GLU A 102 0.31 3.25 18.37
C GLU A 102 1.41 3.75 17.46
N TYR A 103 1.62 5.07 17.41
CA TYR A 103 2.71 5.66 16.65
C TYR A 103 4.06 5.17 17.16
N TYR A 104 4.95 4.90 16.23
CA TYR A 104 6.26 4.34 16.51
C TYR A 104 7.34 5.14 15.77
N THR A 105 8.49 5.32 16.42
CA THR A 105 9.66 5.91 15.78
C THR A 105 10.56 4.77 15.28
N PRO A 106 10.73 4.59 13.97
CA PRO A 106 11.52 3.49 13.43
C PRO A 106 13.02 3.68 13.64
N THR A 107 13.77 2.58 13.65
CA THR A 107 15.22 2.61 13.56
C THR A 107 15.68 2.78 12.10
N LYS A 108 16.95 3.12 11.92
CA LYS A 108 17.53 3.23 10.57
C LYS A 108 17.51 1.87 9.84
N GLU A 109 17.81 0.79 10.57
CA GLU A 109 17.82 -0.56 10.04
C GLU A 109 16.43 -0.99 9.55
N GLU A 110 15.37 -0.61 10.25
CA GLU A 110 13.98 -0.86 9.81
C GLU A 110 13.65 -0.08 8.52
N ILE A 111 14.03 1.21 8.46
CA ILE A 111 13.85 2.04 7.26
C ILE A 111 14.58 1.43 6.05
N ASP A 112 15.83 1.02 6.24
CA ASP A 112 16.67 0.44 5.19
C ASP A 112 16.11 -0.92 4.73
N SER A 113 15.68 -1.77 5.67
CA SER A 113 15.03 -3.06 5.38
C SER A 113 13.74 -2.89 4.57
N ILE A 114 12.87 -1.95 4.97
CA ILE A 114 11.65 -1.62 4.23
C ILE A 114 11.97 -1.13 2.82
N GLY A 115 13.02 -0.31 2.67
CA GLY A 115 13.51 0.15 1.37
C GLY A 115 13.87 -1.00 0.44
N ILE A 116 14.60 -2.00 0.94
CA ILE A 116 14.97 -3.22 0.20
C ILE A 116 13.71 -4.01 -0.21
N HIS A 117 12.79 -4.24 0.73
CA HIS A 117 11.56 -4.98 0.45
C HIS A 117 10.71 -4.32 -0.63
N LEU A 118 10.54 -3.00 -0.57
CA LEU A 118 9.80 -2.25 -1.59
C LEU A 118 10.50 -2.34 -2.95
N HIS A 119 11.83 -2.25 -2.98
CA HIS A 119 12.60 -2.34 -4.22
C HIS A 119 12.44 -3.70 -4.91
N GLU A 120 12.40 -4.80 -4.14
CA GLU A 120 12.21 -6.15 -4.68
C GLU A 120 10.74 -6.45 -5.05
N ALA A 121 9.78 -6.03 -4.22
CA ALA A 121 8.38 -6.42 -4.37
C ALA A 121 7.63 -5.60 -5.43
N LEU A 122 7.82 -4.27 -5.47
CA LEU A 122 7.03 -3.38 -6.34
C LEU A 122 7.14 -3.73 -7.85
N PRO A 123 8.30 -4.15 -8.39
CA PRO A 123 8.41 -4.57 -9.79
C PRO A 123 7.51 -5.77 -10.16
N LEU A 124 7.09 -6.60 -9.20
CA LEU A 124 6.26 -7.78 -9.47
C LEU A 124 4.83 -7.38 -9.82
N TRP A 125 4.28 -6.37 -9.16
CA TRP A 125 3.00 -5.77 -9.56
C TRP A 125 3.04 -5.14 -10.95
N ARG A 126 4.23 -4.77 -11.47
CA ARG A 126 4.36 -4.29 -12.85
C ARG A 126 4.27 -5.40 -13.90
N LYS A 127 4.66 -6.61 -13.54
CA LYS A 127 4.71 -7.75 -14.49
C LYS A 127 3.41 -8.53 -14.52
N ASP A 128 2.68 -8.54 -13.41
CA ASP A 128 1.45 -9.31 -13.23
C ASP A 128 0.50 -8.49 -12.33
N PRO A 129 -0.18 -7.47 -12.91
CA PRO A 129 -1.12 -6.65 -12.16
C PRO A 129 -2.29 -7.54 -11.73
N PRO A 130 -2.74 -7.46 -10.46
CA PRO A 130 -3.85 -8.29 -10.00
C PRO A 130 -5.10 -8.06 -10.87
N GLU A 131 -5.67 -9.15 -11.39
CA GLU A 131 -6.78 -9.16 -12.37
C GLU A 131 -8.05 -8.42 -11.90
N SER A 132 -8.17 -8.04 -10.62
CA SER A 132 -9.34 -7.36 -10.08
C SER A 132 -9.14 -5.85 -10.05
N GLY A 133 -9.89 -5.17 -10.91
CA GLY A 133 -9.85 -3.73 -11.10
C GLY A 133 -10.01 -2.88 -9.84
N PHE A 134 -9.26 -1.78 -9.83
CA PHE A 134 -9.57 -0.59 -9.05
C PHE A 134 -9.46 0.63 -9.98
N ILE A 135 -10.32 0.65 -11.00
CA ILE A 135 -10.92 1.90 -11.44
C ILE A 135 -11.89 2.27 -10.32
N THR A 136 -11.51 3.15 -9.40
CA THR A 136 -12.55 3.89 -8.68
C THR A 136 -13.21 4.81 -9.70
N THR A 137 -14.27 4.33 -10.34
CA THR A 137 -15.21 5.16 -11.08
C THR A 137 -15.74 6.22 -10.13
N LYS A 138 -15.15 7.41 -10.20
CA LYS A 138 -15.78 8.72 -9.96
C LYS A 138 -14.88 9.84 -10.46
N TYR A 139 -14.45 9.73 -11.71
CA TYR A 139 -14.37 10.90 -12.56
C TYR A 139 -15.56 10.79 -13.51
N GLU A 140 -16.71 11.32 -13.11
CA GLU A 140 -17.53 11.98 -14.11
C GLU A 140 -16.63 13.13 -14.59
N ILE A 141 -16.01 12.94 -15.76
CA ILE A 141 -15.54 14.07 -16.53
C ILE A 141 -16.81 14.83 -16.88
N THR A 142 -17.17 15.82 -16.05
CA THR A 142 -18.11 16.83 -16.48
C THR A 142 -17.38 17.56 -17.58
N GLU A 143 -17.72 17.25 -18.84
CA GLU A 143 -17.31 18.06 -19.98
C GLU A 143 -17.74 19.48 -19.67
N VAL A 144 -16.75 20.34 -19.37
CA VAL A 144 -16.99 21.78 -19.40
C VAL A 144 -17.10 22.12 -20.87
N SER A 145 -18.34 22.22 -21.34
CA SER A 145 -18.63 22.80 -22.65
C SER A 145 -18.20 24.27 -22.60
N CYS A 146 -17.33 24.65 -23.54
CA CYS A 146 -16.89 26.02 -23.77
C CYS A 146 -18.06 26.97 -24.09
#